data_AF-A0A2D3WE97-F1
#
_entry.id   AF-A0A2D3WE97-F1
#
_cell.length_a   1.000
_cell.length_b   1.000
_cell.length_c   1.000
_cell.angle_alpha   90.00
_cell.angle_beta   90.00
_cell.angle_gamma   90.00
#
_symmetry.space_group_name_H-M   'P 1'
#
loop_
_entity.id
_entity.type
_entity.pdbx_description
1 polymer ?
#
loop_
_entity_poly.entity_id
_entity_poly.type
_entity_poly.pdbx_seq_one_letter_code
_entity_poly.pdbx_strand_id
1 'polypeptide(L)'
;MHNDLKDSIKARLYDMKYTPFLASYVFFFVYFNAKLFLIFFDPELATTCKIEMLSYDDVCHWKPIVGALFYTLIFPFFQIGFYSAKLWFDKKMNERKQAIEKQTLLSVEESIEIRYTAIKLQDELDEYIKKYEQTKKEYDDYKTRLETEYIDRSKELESSFEERVAKDTEKLKNELIEAQKKVADRGGEIEQLKKQVASLEIKVNQSPKYASAPSSEKPKSGLEKILSDAQNKQDNEFQRLIKSLEKDEKVMLKSFFETDSKMNKNSFKDLILKNNQMQKVTSEKAIQSLISKKIVLDQFGDVSLTELGLKVVDELFREGNNK
;
A
#
# COMPACT_ATOMS: atom_id res chain seq x y z
N MET A 1 -49.17 -40.31 -35.18
CA MET A 1 -49.01 -41.54 -35.99
C MET A 1 -47.59 -41.74 -36.55
N HIS A 2 -47.04 -40.83 -37.37
CA HIS A 2 -45.68 -41.03 -37.93
C HIS A 2 -44.57 -40.97 -36.86
N ASN A 3 -44.73 -40.12 -35.84
CA ASN A 3 -43.80 -40.03 -34.71
C ASN A 3 -43.90 -41.24 -33.76
N ASP A 4 -45.11 -41.74 -33.51
CA ASP A 4 -45.33 -42.90 -32.64
C ASP A 4 -44.71 -44.18 -33.24
N LEU A 5 -44.75 -44.30 -34.57
CA LEU A 5 -44.12 -45.41 -35.29
C LEU A 5 -42.59 -45.32 -35.24
N LYS A 6 -42.04 -44.12 -35.34
CA LYS A 6 -40.61 -43.84 -35.22
C LYS A 6 -40.09 -44.12 -33.81
N ASP A 7 -40.86 -43.76 -32.78
CA ASP A 7 -40.47 -43.97 -31.38
C ASP A 7 -40.65 -45.43 -30.95
N SER A 8 -41.65 -46.14 -31.47
CA SER A 8 -41.79 -47.60 -31.36
C SER A 8 -40.62 -48.37 -31.99
N ILE A 9 -40.21 -47.95 -33.21
CA ILE A 9 -39.04 -48.54 -33.89
C ILE A 9 -37.77 -48.26 -33.10
N LYS A 10 -37.57 -47.04 -32.59
CA LYS A 10 -36.43 -46.70 -31.72
C LYS A 10 -36.41 -47.50 -30.42
N ALA A 11 -37.56 -47.68 -29.77
CA ALA A 11 -37.66 -48.47 -28.53
C ALA A 11 -37.29 -49.93 -28.78
N ARG A 12 -37.79 -50.54 -29.87
CA ARG A 12 -37.40 -51.90 -30.26
C ARG A 12 -35.94 -52.01 -30.68
N LEU A 13 -35.38 -50.99 -31.35
CA LEU A 13 -33.94 -50.91 -31.64
C LEU A 13 -33.09 -50.81 -30.37
N TYR A 14 -33.61 -50.15 -29.32
CA TYR A 14 -32.99 -50.12 -28.00
C TYR A 14 -33.02 -51.49 -27.31
N ASP A 15 -34.11 -52.25 -27.42
CA ASP A 15 -34.18 -53.64 -26.93
C ASP A 15 -33.25 -54.58 -27.72
N MET A 16 -33.08 -54.35 -29.02
CA MET A 16 -32.14 -55.08 -29.87
C MET A 16 -30.66 -54.80 -29.51
N LYS A 17 -30.36 -53.66 -28.88
CA LYS A 17 -29.03 -53.36 -28.32
C LYS A 17 -28.67 -54.33 -27.18
N TYR A 18 -29.66 -54.84 -26.46
CA TYR A 18 -29.49 -55.85 -25.41
C TYR A 18 -29.44 -57.30 -25.95
N THR A 19 -29.83 -57.51 -27.22
CA THR A 19 -29.73 -58.81 -27.90
C THR A 19 -28.96 -58.69 -29.23
N PRO A 20 -27.64 -58.41 -29.20
CA PRO A 20 -26.80 -58.30 -30.41
C PRO A 20 -26.91 -59.52 -31.34
N PHE A 21 -27.15 -60.69 -30.76
CA PHE A 21 -27.37 -61.93 -31.49
C PHE A 21 -28.67 -61.92 -32.30
N LEU A 22 -29.79 -61.49 -31.71
CA LEU A 22 -31.06 -61.43 -32.43
C LEU A 22 -31.00 -60.39 -33.55
N ALA A 23 -30.39 -59.23 -33.30
CA ALA A 23 -30.23 -58.18 -34.29
C ALA A 23 -29.38 -58.62 -35.49
N SER A 24 -28.21 -59.22 -35.21
CA SER A 24 -27.36 -59.77 -36.26
C SER A 24 -28.02 -60.95 -36.95
N TYR A 25 -28.73 -61.82 -36.24
CA TYR A 25 -29.48 -62.92 -36.84
C TYR A 25 -30.55 -62.44 -37.81
N VAL A 26 -31.39 -61.47 -37.44
CA VAL A 26 -32.40 -60.91 -38.34
C VAL A 26 -31.72 -60.30 -39.58
N PHE A 27 -30.63 -59.56 -39.39
CA PHE A 27 -29.88 -58.96 -40.49
C PHE A 27 -29.31 -60.03 -41.45
N PHE A 28 -28.61 -61.03 -40.94
CA PHE A 28 -28.06 -62.11 -41.76
C PHE A 28 -29.16 -63.01 -42.33
N PHE A 29 -30.29 -63.17 -41.65
CA PHE A 29 -31.45 -63.91 -42.14
C PHE A 29 -32.02 -63.23 -43.37
N VAL A 30 -32.24 -61.90 -43.32
CA VAL A 30 -32.66 -61.11 -44.47
C VAL A 30 -31.63 -61.16 -45.59
N TYR A 31 -30.33 -61.05 -45.26
CA TYR A 31 -29.26 -61.10 -46.26
C TYR A 31 -29.18 -62.44 -47.00
N PHE A 32 -29.15 -63.57 -46.28
CA PHE A 32 -29.02 -64.90 -46.88
C PHE A 32 -30.34 -65.43 -47.46
N ASN A 33 -31.49 -64.93 -46.99
CA ASN A 33 -32.81 -65.28 -47.52
C ASN A 33 -33.44 -64.12 -48.31
N ALA A 34 -32.64 -63.21 -48.87
CA ALA A 34 -33.11 -62.02 -49.59
C ALA A 34 -34.11 -62.36 -50.70
N LYS A 35 -33.92 -63.52 -51.36
CA LYS A 35 -34.83 -64.06 -52.38
C LYS A 35 -36.27 -64.21 -51.86
N LEU A 36 -36.47 -64.64 -50.61
CA LEU A 36 -37.81 -64.75 -50.01
C LEU A 36 -38.49 -63.38 -49.91
N PHE A 37 -37.74 -62.38 -49.46
CA PHE A 37 -38.25 -61.02 -49.33
C PHE A 37 -38.55 -60.42 -50.70
N LEU A 38 -37.71 -60.67 -51.71
CA LEU A 38 -37.95 -60.22 -53.08
C LEU A 38 -39.23 -60.86 -53.67
N ILE A 39 -39.41 -62.17 -53.55
CA ILE A 39 -40.63 -62.86 -54.03
C ILE A 39 -41.87 -62.38 -53.28
N PHE A 40 -41.76 -62.19 -51.97
CA PHE A 40 -42.90 -61.79 -51.13
C PHE A 40 -43.37 -60.36 -51.44
N PHE A 41 -42.43 -59.43 -51.59
CA PHE A 41 -42.70 -58.00 -51.84
C PHE A 41 -42.87 -57.64 -53.32
N ASP A 42 -42.73 -58.58 -54.24
CA ASP A 42 -43.01 -58.36 -55.67
C ASP A 42 -44.52 -58.10 -55.89
N PRO A 43 -44.93 -56.92 -56.39
CA PRO A 43 -46.33 -56.60 -56.62
C PRO A 43 -46.91 -57.27 -57.88
N GLU A 44 -46.09 -57.74 -58.81
CA GLU A 44 -46.51 -58.27 -60.11
C GLU A 44 -46.83 -59.78 -60.06
N LEU A 45 -46.34 -60.48 -59.05
CA LEU A 45 -46.58 -61.91 -58.88
C LEU A 45 -47.94 -62.23 -58.25
N ALA A 46 -48.72 -63.09 -58.91
CA ALA A 46 -49.91 -63.69 -58.31
C ALA A 46 -49.55 -64.59 -57.12
N THR A 47 -50.42 -64.65 -56.11
CA THR A 47 -50.20 -65.39 -54.85
C THR A 47 -49.87 -66.87 -55.08
N THR A 48 -50.47 -67.50 -56.08
CA THR A 48 -50.20 -68.90 -56.45
C THR A 48 -48.78 -69.10 -56.95
N CYS A 49 -48.28 -68.19 -57.79
CA CYS A 49 -46.90 -68.21 -58.28
C CYS A 49 -45.89 -67.92 -57.15
N LYS A 50 -46.22 -67.04 -56.19
CA LYS A 50 -45.39 -66.83 -54.99
C LYS A 50 -45.25 -68.11 -54.19
N ILE A 51 -46.35 -68.84 -53.96
CA ILE A 51 -46.34 -70.10 -53.19
C ILE A 51 -45.51 -71.18 -53.92
N GLU A 52 -45.63 -71.28 -55.23
CA GLU A 52 -44.87 -72.24 -56.05
C GLU A 52 -43.36 -71.94 -56.03
N MET A 53 -42.98 -70.66 -56.16
CA MET A 53 -41.58 -70.22 -56.07
C MET A 53 -41.00 -70.32 -54.66
N LEU A 54 -41.84 -70.42 -53.62
CA LEU A 54 -41.45 -70.62 -52.22
C LEU A 54 -41.39 -72.11 -51.82
N SER A 55 -41.48 -73.05 -52.78
CA SER A 55 -41.40 -74.47 -52.48
C SER A 55 -40.12 -74.85 -51.70
N TYR A 56 -40.29 -75.81 -50.80
CA TYR A 56 -39.86 -75.79 -49.39
C TYR A 56 -38.36 -75.91 -49.06
N ASP A 57 -37.44 -75.83 -50.03
CA ASP A 57 -36.02 -76.17 -49.83
C ASP A 57 -35.04 -74.98 -49.96
N ASP A 58 -35.53 -73.79 -50.30
CA ASP A 58 -34.67 -72.62 -50.58
C ASP A 58 -34.37 -71.75 -49.34
N VAL A 59 -34.95 -72.05 -48.17
CA VAL A 59 -34.72 -71.26 -46.95
C VAL A 59 -33.44 -71.70 -46.25
N CYS A 60 -32.43 -70.84 -46.24
CA CYS A 60 -31.19 -71.10 -45.55
C CYS A 60 -31.29 -70.71 -44.07
N HIS A 61 -31.47 -71.70 -43.20
CA HIS A 61 -31.58 -71.48 -41.75
C HIS A 61 -30.23 -71.38 -41.03
N TRP A 62 -29.20 -72.12 -41.47
CA TRP A 62 -27.95 -72.23 -40.71
C TRP A 62 -26.95 -71.09 -40.98
N LYS A 63 -26.86 -70.57 -42.21
CA LYS A 63 -25.94 -69.46 -42.56
C LYS A 63 -26.22 -68.18 -41.75
N PRO A 64 -27.49 -67.76 -41.54
CA PRO A 64 -27.81 -66.65 -40.65
C PRO A 64 -27.34 -66.84 -39.21
N ILE A 65 -27.46 -68.05 -38.66
CA ILE A 65 -27.02 -68.38 -37.30
C ILE A 65 -25.50 -68.26 -37.19
N VAL A 66 -24.77 -68.83 -38.15
CA VAL A 66 -23.30 -68.76 -38.17
C VAL A 66 -22.82 -67.32 -38.35
N GLY A 67 -23.45 -66.55 -39.25
CA GLY A 67 -23.13 -65.12 -39.43
C GLY A 67 -23.38 -64.30 -38.17
N ALA A 68 -24.51 -64.54 -37.49
CA ALA A 68 -24.84 -63.89 -36.24
C ALA A 68 -23.85 -64.23 -35.12
N LEU A 69 -23.53 -65.52 -34.94
CA LEU A 69 -22.53 -65.96 -33.97
C LEU A 69 -21.17 -65.32 -34.26
N PHE A 70 -20.70 -65.40 -35.51
CA PHE A 70 -19.42 -64.81 -35.91
C PHE A 70 -19.38 -63.30 -35.65
N TYR A 71 -20.43 -62.57 -36.03
CA TYR A 71 -20.53 -61.13 -35.78
C TYR A 71 -20.55 -60.82 -34.28
N THR A 72 -21.40 -61.48 -33.50
CA THR A 72 -21.48 -61.21 -32.05
C THR A 72 -20.21 -61.54 -31.29
N LEU A 73 -19.47 -62.56 -31.71
CA LEU A 73 -18.22 -62.95 -31.07
C LEU A 73 -17.05 -62.05 -31.47
N ILE A 74 -16.99 -61.60 -32.72
CA ILE A 74 -15.84 -60.87 -33.24
C ILE A 74 -16.01 -59.34 -33.11
N PHE A 75 -17.25 -58.84 -33.21
CA PHE A 75 -17.54 -57.41 -33.09
C PHE A 75 -17.01 -56.77 -31.79
N PRO A 76 -17.08 -57.40 -30.60
CA PRO A 76 -16.47 -56.86 -29.39
C PRO A 76 -14.96 -56.64 -29.52
N PHE A 77 -14.23 -57.54 -30.20
CA PHE A 77 -12.79 -57.38 -30.42
C PHE A 77 -12.47 -56.21 -31.34
N PHE A 78 -13.26 -56.02 -32.42
CA PHE A 78 -13.14 -54.83 -33.26
C PHE A 78 -13.46 -53.55 -32.49
N GLN A 79 -14.46 -53.57 -31.62
CA GLN A 79 -14.83 -52.42 -30.79
C GLN A 79 -13.72 -52.06 -29.79
N ILE A 80 -13.10 -53.05 -29.14
CA ILE A 80 -11.94 -52.86 -28.27
C ILE A 80 -10.79 -52.27 -29.09
N GLY A 81 -10.46 -52.86 -30.24
CA GLY A 81 -9.39 -52.37 -31.11
C GLY A 81 -9.60 -50.93 -31.57
N PHE A 82 -10.82 -50.58 -31.98
CA PHE A 82 -11.18 -49.22 -32.38
C PHE A 82 -11.07 -48.24 -31.21
N TYR A 83 -11.54 -48.63 -30.02
CA TYR A 83 -11.44 -47.79 -28.82
C TYR A 83 -9.97 -47.57 -28.40
N SER A 84 -9.14 -48.62 -28.43
CA SER A 84 -7.71 -48.51 -28.16
C SER A 84 -7.01 -47.62 -29.19
N ALA A 85 -7.32 -47.76 -30.48
CA ALA A 85 -6.78 -46.89 -31.53
C ALA A 85 -7.20 -45.43 -31.34
N LYS A 86 -8.46 -45.19 -30.95
CA LYS A 86 -8.97 -43.86 -30.63
C LYS A 86 -8.22 -43.25 -29.44
N LEU A 87 -8.09 -43.97 -28.32
CA LEU A 87 -7.34 -43.49 -27.15
C LEU A 87 -5.88 -43.18 -27.48
N TRP A 88 -5.25 -44.02 -28.30
CA TRP A 88 -3.89 -43.77 -28.76
C TRP A 88 -3.80 -42.49 -29.61
N PHE A 89 -4.75 -42.28 -30.52
CA PHE A 89 -4.81 -41.07 -31.34
C PHE A 89 -5.07 -39.82 -30.49
N ASP A 90 -6.02 -39.88 -29.56
CA ASP A 90 -6.34 -38.77 -28.65
C ASP A 90 -5.12 -38.40 -27.79
N LYS A 91 -4.39 -39.40 -27.29
CA LYS A 91 -3.12 -39.18 -26.57
C LYS A 91 -2.10 -38.47 -27.46
N LYS A 92 -1.89 -38.94 -28.68
CA LYS A 92 -0.94 -38.34 -29.63
C LYS A 92 -1.33 -36.91 -30.03
N MET A 93 -2.62 -36.66 -30.20
CA MET A 93 -3.15 -35.34 -30.49
C MET A 93 -2.90 -34.38 -29.33
N ASN A 94 -3.18 -34.83 -28.10
CA ASN A 94 -2.92 -34.03 -26.89
C ASN A 94 -1.43 -33.73 -26.70
N GLU A 95 -0.54 -34.69 -26.92
CA GLU A 95 0.92 -34.48 -26.88
C GLU A 95 1.34 -33.39 -27.89
N ARG A 96 0.84 -33.44 -29.12
CA ARG A 96 1.14 -32.41 -30.14
C ARG A 96 0.56 -31.05 -29.78
N LYS A 97 -0.67 -31.01 -29.26
CA LYS A 97 -1.32 -29.77 -28.84
C LYS A 97 -0.52 -29.08 -27.72
N GLN A 98 -0.10 -29.84 -26.71
CA GLN A 98 0.76 -29.36 -25.63
C GLN A 98 2.11 -28.83 -26.14
N ALA A 99 2.74 -29.53 -27.10
CA ALA A 99 3.99 -29.09 -27.70
C ALA A 99 3.84 -27.76 -28.48
N ILE A 100 2.71 -27.55 -29.15
CA ILE A 100 2.40 -26.31 -29.89
C ILE A 100 2.07 -25.17 -28.93
N GLU A 101 1.25 -25.43 -27.91
CA GLU A 101 0.77 -24.43 -26.94
C GLU A 101 1.83 -24.09 -25.87
N LYS A 102 2.97 -24.79 -25.85
CA LYS A 102 4.00 -24.73 -24.78
C LYS A 102 3.45 -24.93 -23.37
N GLN A 103 2.26 -25.50 -23.25
CA GLN A 103 1.65 -25.87 -21.99
C GLN A 103 1.94 -27.34 -21.75
N THR A 104 2.95 -27.63 -20.95
CA THR A 104 3.16 -28.98 -20.42
C THR A 104 2.06 -29.24 -19.40
N LEU A 105 1.18 -30.20 -19.69
CA LEU A 105 0.27 -30.73 -18.67
C LEU A 105 1.15 -31.38 -17.59
N LEU A 106 1.05 -30.87 -16.36
CA LEU A 106 1.78 -31.39 -15.21
C LEU A 106 1.47 -32.88 -15.05
N SER A 107 2.50 -33.68 -14.78
CA SER A 107 2.31 -35.04 -14.30
C SER A 107 1.53 -35.04 -12.99
N VAL A 108 0.90 -36.17 -12.66
CA VAL A 108 0.12 -36.28 -11.42
C VAL A 108 1.02 -36.00 -10.21
N GLU A 109 2.25 -36.50 -10.24
CA GLU A 109 3.28 -36.30 -9.23
C GLU A 109 3.64 -34.81 -9.07
N GLU A 110 3.94 -34.11 -10.17
CA GLU A 110 4.23 -32.67 -10.12
C GLU A 110 3.03 -31.85 -9.63
N SER A 111 1.80 -32.25 -10.01
CA SER A 111 0.59 -31.58 -9.53
C SER A 111 0.38 -31.73 -8.02
N ILE A 112 0.78 -32.88 -7.46
CA ILE A 112 0.72 -33.16 -6.03
C ILE A 112 1.81 -32.34 -5.31
N GLU A 113 3.03 -32.31 -5.85
CA GLU A 113 4.15 -31.54 -5.28
C GLU A 113 3.83 -30.04 -5.22
N ILE A 114 3.29 -29.47 -6.31
CA ILE A 114 2.87 -28.06 -6.36
C ILE A 114 1.78 -27.77 -5.32
N ARG A 115 0.83 -28.69 -5.12
CA ARG A 115 -0.20 -28.53 -4.08
C ARG A 115 0.40 -28.53 -2.68
N TYR A 116 1.34 -29.44 -2.41
CA TYR A 116 2.03 -29.48 -1.12
C TYR A 116 2.86 -28.22 -0.86
N THR A 117 3.59 -27.73 -1.86
CA THR A 117 4.34 -26.48 -1.73
C THR A 117 3.43 -25.28 -1.57
N ALA A 118 2.29 -25.22 -2.27
CA ALA A 118 1.31 -24.16 -2.10
C ALA A 118 0.71 -24.15 -0.69
N ILE A 119 0.34 -25.31 -0.14
CA ILE A 119 -0.16 -25.44 1.23
C ILE A 119 0.90 -25.00 2.22
N LYS A 120 2.14 -25.47 2.08
CA LYS A 120 3.24 -25.09 2.96
C LYS A 120 3.51 -23.58 2.94
N LEU A 121 3.48 -22.97 1.75
CA LEU A 121 3.67 -21.54 1.59
C LEU A 121 2.52 -20.75 2.25
N GLN A 122 1.29 -21.27 2.19
CA GLN A 122 0.14 -20.67 2.86
C GLN A 122 0.28 -20.75 4.39
N ASP A 123 0.71 -21.89 4.92
CA ASP A 123 0.96 -22.05 6.35
C ASP A 123 2.06 -21.10 6.85
N GLU A 124 3.16 -20.98 6.08
CA GLU A 124 4.24 -20.02 6.36
C GLU A 124 3.71 -18.58 6.34
N LEU A 125 2.89 -18.21 5.36
CA LEU A 125 2.27 -16.89 5.26
C LEU A 125 1.40 -16.58 6.48
N ASP A 126 0.56 -17.54 6.90
CA ASP A 126 -0.31 -17.39 8.07
C ASP A 126 0.50 -17.23 9.36
N GLU A 127 1.63 -17.93 9.49
CA GLU A 127 2.55 -17.76 10.61
C GLU A 127 3.17 -16.35 10.61
N TYR A 128 3.59 -15.84 9.45
CA TYR A 128 4.11 -14.47 9.31
C TYR A 128 3.05 -13.42 9.64
N ILE A 129 1.81 -13.62 9.21
CA ILE A 129 0.69 -12.72 9.54
C ILE A 129 0.48 -12.69 11.05
N LYS A 130 0.43 -13.84 11.72
CA LYS A 130 0.28 -13.91 13.18
C LYS A 130 1.42 -13.19 13.92
N LYS A 131 2.66 -13.42 13.50
CA LYS A 131 3.83 -12.72 14.07
C LYS A 131 3.72 -11.21 13.87
N TYR A 132 3.34 -10.78 12.67
CA TYR A 132 3.17 -9.36 12.37
C TYR A 132 2.06 -8.72 13.21
N GLU A 133 0.91 -9.38 13.36
CA GLU A 133 -0.18 -8.92 14.21
C GLU A 133 0.23 -8.82 15.68
N GLN A 134 0.99 -9.80 16.18
CA GLN A 134 1.52 -9.77 17.53
C GLN A 134 2.49 -8.60 17.72
N THR A 135 3.46 -8.44 16.84
CA THR A 135 4.43 -7.33 16.90
C THR A 135 3.72 -5.97 16.79
N LYS A 136 2.69 -5.86 15.94
CA LYS A 136 1.88 -4.66 15.83
C LYS A 136 1.18 -4.33 17.15
N LYS A 137 0.57 -5.34 17.78
CA LYS A 137 -0.08 -5.17 19.09
C LYS A 137 0.91 -4.74 20.17
N GLU A 138 2.09 -5.37 20.22
CA GLU A 138 3.15 -5.01 21.15
C GLU A 138 3.63 -3.56 20.94
N TYR A 139 3.74 -3.13 19.68
CA TYR A 139 4.10 -1.76 19.32
C TYR A 139 3.02 -0.75 19.72
N ASP A 140 1.75 -1.06 19.47
CA ASP A 140 0.62 -0.22 19.86
C ASP A 140 0.53 -0.09 21.39
N ASP A 141 0.70 -1.20 22.13
CA ASP A 141 0.76 -1.19 23.60
C ASP A 141 1.94 -0.37 24.12
N TYR A 142 3.11 -0.50 23.51
CA TYR A 142 4.29 0.29 23.85
C TYR A 142 4.05 1.78 23.61
N LYS A 143 3.47 2.14 22.47
CA LYS A 143 3.12 3.52 22.13
C LYS A 143 2.16 4.12 23.15
N THR A 144 1.09 3.41 23.51
CA THR A 144 0.14 3.88 24.52
C THR A 144 0.80 4.07 25.89
N ARG A 145 1.70 3.16 26.30
CA ARG A 145 2.47 3.33 27.54
C ARG A 145 3.35 4.58 27.49
N LEU A 146 4.04 4.80 26.37
CA LEU A 146 4.92 5.96 26.19
C LEU A 146 4.14 7.28 26.21
N GLU A 147 2.97 7.32 25.58
CA GLU A 147 2.06 8.48 25.62
C GLU A 147 1.56 8.75 27.04
N THR A 148 1.22 7.69 27.78
CA THR A 148 0.80 7.80 29.19
C THR A 148 1.93 8.34 30.06
N GLU A 149 3.14 7.77 29.93
CA GLU A 149 4.33 8.23 30.68
C GLU A 149 4.67 9.69 30.35
N TYR A 150 4.54 10.10 29.09
CA TYR A 150 4.76 11.48 28.68
C TYR A 150 3.74 12.43 29.32
N ILE A 151 2.45 12.06 29.33
CA ILE A 151 1.39 12.85 29.96
C ILE A 151 1.64 12.97 31.46
N ASP A 152 1.98 11.87 32.13
CA ASP A 152 2.22 11.86 33.57
C ASP A 152 3.44 12.69 33.96
N ARG A 153 4.55 12.56 33.22
CA ARG A 153 5.73 13.43 33.42
C ARG A 153 5.44 14.89 33.12
N SER A 154 4.63 15.18 32.10
CA SER A 154 4.23 16.56 31.79
C SER A 154 3.42 17.16 32.94
N LYS A 155 2.47 16.41 33.50
CA LYS A 155 1.69 16.85 34.67
C LYS A 155 2.55 17.03 35.92
N GLU A 156 3.48 16.11 36.16
CA GLU A 156 4.43 16.21 37.27
C GLU A 156 5.30 17.47 37.12
N LEU A 157 5.81 17.73 35.91
CA LEU A 157 6.61 18.92 35.63
C LEU A 157 5.81 20.20 35.80
N GLU A 158 4.57 20.24 35.28
CA GLU A 158 3.66 21.38 35.41
C GLU A 158 3.32 21.67 36.87
N SER A 159 2.99 20.64 37.66
CA SER A 159 2.76 20.76 39.10
C SER A 159 4.00 21.26 39.85
N SER A 160 5.18 20.72 39.52
CA SER A 160 6.44 21.18 40.12
C SER A 160 6.80 22.63 39.75
N PHE A 161 6.41 23.06 38.55
CA PHE A 161 6.61 24.42 38.07
C PHE A 161 5.66 25.39 38.76
N GLU A 162 4.37 25.04 38.87
CA GLU A 162 3.38 25.81 39.62
C GLU A 162 3.80 26.01 41.08
N GLU A 163 4.32 24.97 41.74
CA GLU A 163 4.83 25.07 43.11
C GLU A 163 6.03 26.03 43.22
N ARG A 164 6.97 25.96 42.28
CA ARG A 164 8.12 26.90 42.23
C ARG A 164 7.67 28.32 41.99
N VAL A 165 6.75 28.54 41.04
CA VAL A 165 6.20 29.87 40.74
C VAL A 165 5.47 30.43 41.95
N ALA A 166 4.66 29.64 42.65
CA ALA A 166 3.97 30.05 43.88
C ALA A 166 4.97 30.46 44.98
N LYS A 167 6.02 29.66 45.18
CA LYS A 167 7.07 29.95 46.16
C LYS A 167 7.85 31.23 45.82
N ASP A 168 8.21 31.40 44.55
CA ASP A 168 8.94 32.59 44.09
C ASP A 168 8.06 33.84 44.16
N THR A 169 6.77 33.74 43.84
CA THR A 169 5.82 34.86 44.01
C THR A 169 5.61 35.22 45.47
N GLU A 170 5.52 34.26 46.38
CA GLU A 170 5.45 34.52 47.81
C GLU A 170 6.71 35.23 48.32
N LYS A 171 7.89 34.75 47.90
CA LYS A 171 9.18 35.37 48.22
C LYS A 171 9.26 36.82 47.71
N LEU A 172 8.89 37.04 46.44
CA LEU A 172 8.89 38.38 45.84
C LEU A 172 7.91 39.31 46.56
N LYS A 173 6.74 38.82 46.96
CA LYS A 173 5.76 39.58 47.74
C LYS A 173 6.33 40.00 49.09
N ASN A 174 7.04 39.10 49.78
CA ASN A 174 7.70 39.41 51.05
C ASN A 174 8.84 40.43 50.87
N GLU A 175 9.66 40.28 49.83
CA GLU A 175 10.71 41.26 49.48
C GLU A 175 10.12 42.64 49.14
N LEU A 176 8.99 42.69 48.44
CA LEU A 176 8.28 43.93 48.12
C LEU A 176 7.75 44.63 49.38
N ILE A 177 7.18 43.88 50.32
CA ILE A 177 6.72 44.40 51.62
C ILE A 177 7.90 44.97 52.40
N GLU A 178 9.04 44.27 52.43
CA GLU A 178 10.24 44.75 53.11
C GLU A 178 10.82 46.01 52.45
N ALA A 179 10.83 46.07 51.11
CA ALA A 179 11.25 47.24 50.35
C ALA A 179 10.31 48.44 50.58
N GLN A 180 8.99 48.21 50.61
CA GLN A 180 8.01 49.25 50.95
C GLN A 180 8.21 49.78 52.37
N LYS A 181 8.49 48.90 53.34
CA LYS A 181 8.81 49.31 54.71
C LYS A 181 10.08 50.18 54.75
N LYS A 182 11.15 49.77 54.07
CA LYS A 182 12.38 50.57 53.94
C LYS A 182 12.14 51.93 53.24
N VAL A 183 11.27 51.98 52.24
CA VAL A 183 10.89 53.24 51.58
C VAL A 183 10.07 54.12 52.51
N ALA A 184 9.16 53.56 53.31
CA ALA A 184 8.40 54.30 54.31
C ALA A 184 9.31 54.87 55.42
N ASP A 185 10.24 54.06 55.93
CA ASP A 185 11.24 54.48 56.92
C ASP A 185 12.12 55.61 56.37
N ARG A 186 12.64 55.47 55.15
CA ARG A 186 13.38 56.53 54.45
C ARG A 186 12.50 57.76 54.14
N GLY A 187 11.22 57.58 53.89
CA GLY A 187 10.26 58.66 53.71
C GLY A 187 10.13 59.51 54.98
N GLY A 188 10.08 58.85 56.14
CA GLY A 188 10.13 59.50 57.45
C GLY A 188 11.44 60.24 57.70
N GLU A 189 12.58 59.65 57.35
CA GLU A 189 13.90 60.30 57.40
C GLU A 189 13.97 61.52 56.47
N ILE A 190 13.45 61.41 55.25
CA ILE A 190 13.37 62.53 54.30
C ILE A 190 12.49 63.65 54.85
N GLU A 191 11.39 63.32 55.54
CA GLU A 191 10.52 64.33 56.13
C GLU A 191 11.19 65.03 57.33
N GLN A 192 11.96 64.30 58.14
CA GLN A 192 12.81 64.87 59.18
C GLN A 192 13.91 65.75 58.59
N LEU A 193 14.59 65.29 57.54
CA LEU A 193 15.59 66.06 56.80
C LEU A 193 14.97 67.30 56.17
N LYS A 194 13.74 67.24 55.63
CA LYS A 194 13.00 68.41 55.15
C LYS A 194 12.73 69.41 56.27
N LYS A 195 12.34 68.96 57.46
CA LYS A 195 12.18 69.84 58.63
C LYS A 195 13.51 70.48 59.06
N GLN A 196 14.61 69.73 58.99
CA GLN A 196 15.95 70.26 59.24
C GLN A 196 16.39 71.25 58.17
N VAL A 197 16.20 70.95 56.89
CA VAL A 197 16.47 71.85 55.77
C VAL A 197 15.61 73.11 55.88
N ALA A 198 14.31 73.01 56.20
CA ALA A 198 13.46 74.18 56.44
C ALA A 198 13.97 75.02 57.62
N SER A 199 14.44 74.39 58.71
CA SER A 199 15.07 75.11 59.83
C SER A 199 16.42 75.75 59.45
N LEU A 200 17.14 75.16 58.49
CA LEU A 200 18.40 75.69 57.95
C LEU A 200 18.13 76.78 56.91
N GLU A 201 17.08 76.70 56.10
CA GLU A 201 16.61 77.76 55.19
C GLU A 201 16.17 79.00 55.97
N ILE A 202 15.51 78.82 57.11
CA ILE A 202 15.21 79.91 58.05
C ILE A 202 16.50 80.55 58.58
N LYS A 203 17.57 79.75 58.81
CA LYS A 203 18.90 80.26 59.20
C LYS A 203 19.66 80.91 58.03
N VAL A 204 19.51 80.40 56.80
CA VAL A 204 20.15 80.92 55.59
C VAL A 204 19.49 82.23 55.12
N ASN A 205 18.19 82.42 55.36
CA ASN A 205 17.51 83.69 55.11
C ASN A 205 17.91 84.83 56.07
N GLN A 206 18.85 84.59 57.00
CA GLN A 206 19.48 85.62 57.84
C GLN A 206 20.95 85.90 57.45
N SER A 207 21.41 85.55 56.25
CA SER A 207 22.73 85.94 55.75
C SER A 207 22.70 86.21 54.23
N PRO A 208 23.36 87.28 53.71
CA PRO A 208 23.08 87.75 52.36
C PRO A 208 23.92 87.06 51.26
N LYS A 209 23.22 86.81 50.14
CA LYS A 209 23.65 86.64 48.73
C LYS A 209 24.42 85.38 48.31
N TYR A 210 23.88 84.73 47.26
CA TYR A 210 24.45 84.25 45.96
C TYR A 210 23.64 83.00 45.51
N ALA A 211 22.76 83.10 44.51
CA ALA A 211 22.99 82.88 43.06
C ALA A 211 22.66 81.44 42.57
N SER A 212 21.63 81.38 41.71
CA SER A 212 21.39 80.48 40.56
C SER A 212 21.36 78.94 40.72
N ALA A 213 20.19 78.38 40.43
CA ALA A 213 19.99 77.05 39.84
C ALA A 213 20.62 76.97 38.42
N PRO A 214 20.86 75.78 37.82
CA PRO A 214 19.79 75.12 37.07
C PRO A 214 19.80 73.57 36.96
N SER A 215 18.59 73.05 36.74
CA SER A 215 18.11 71.90 35.93
C SER A 215 19.00 70.71 35.52
N SER A 216 18.51 69.52 35.91
CA SER A 216 18.42 68.24 35.19
C SER A 216 18.91 68.13 33.73
N GLU A 217 19.93 67.29 33.51
CA GLU A 217 20.21 66.63 32.24
C GLU A 217 19.65 65.19 32.25
N LYS A 218 18.80 64.87 31.25
CA LYS A 218 18.46 63.48 30.88
C LYS A 218 19.47 63.00 29.84
N PRO A 219 20.12 61.84 29.98
CA PRO A 219 20.80 61.22 28.84
C PRO A 219 19.81 60.36 28.05
N LYS A 220 19.50 60.78 26.83
CA LYS A 220 19.04 59.89 25.74
C LYS A 220 20.28 59.46 24.96
N SER A 221 20.66 58.17 24.98
CA SER A 221 21.39 57.49 23.88
C SER A 221 21.66 55.98 24.08
N GLY A 222 21.09 55.32 25.10
CA GLY A 222 21.35 53.88 25.32
C GLY A 222 20.62 52.90 24.37
N LEU A 223 19.49 53.31 23.79
CA LEU A 223 18.62 52.40 23.02
C LEU A 223 19.10 52.14 21.58
N GLU A 224 19.74 53.11 20.92
CA GLU A 224 20.20 52.96 19.54
C GLU A 224 21.41 52.03 19.43
N LYS A 225 22.29 52.02 20.45
CA LYS A 225 23.47 51.15 20.49
C LYS A 225 23.11 49.67 20.73
N ILE A 226 22.06 49.43 21.53
CA ILE A 226 21.55 48.07 21.79
C ILE A 226 20.84 47.51 20.55
N LEU A 227 20.14 48.36 19.78
CA LEU A 227 19.49 47.94 18.53
C LEU A 227 20.50 47.59 17.42
N SER A 228 21.57 48.39 17.26
CA SER A 228 22.61 48.10 16.26
C SER A 228 23.42 46.84 16.59
N ASP A 229 23.68 46.59 17.87
CA ASP A 229 24.45 45.41 18.31
C ASP A 229 23.62 44.11 18.21
N ALA A 230 22.30 44.19 18.38
CA ALA A 230 21.39 43.06 18.19
C ALA A 230 21.22 42.68 16.70
N GLN A 231 21.09 43.67 15.81
CA GLN A 231 20.98 43.43 14.36
C GLN A 231 22.28 42.84 13.78
N ASN A 232 23.44 43.40 14.16
CA ASN A 232 24.73 42.90 13.70
C ASN A 232 25.03 41.46 14.16
N LYS A 233 24.47 41.04 15.31
CA LYS A 233 24.64 39.66 15.80
C LYS A 233 23.79 38.66 15.00
N GLN A 234 22.57 39.04 14.65
CA GLN A 234 21.64 38.21 13.88
C GLN A 234 22.13 38.00 12.43
N ASP A 235 22.65 39.05 11.78
CA ASP A 235 23.19 38.94 10.42
C ASP A 235 24.46 38.08 10.36
N ASN A 236 25.30 38.15 11.40
CA ASN A 236 26.48 37.29 11.51
C ASN A 236 26.13 35.80 11.68
N GLU A 237 25.05 35.47 12.40
CA GLU A 237 24.58 34.08 12.53
C GLU A 237 23.97 33.55 11.24
N PHE A 238 23.22 34.39 10.50
CA PHE A 238 22.67 34.03 9.19
C PHE A 238 23.78 33.75 8.15
N GLN A 239 24.80 34.60 8.08
CA GLN A 239 25.92 34.40 7.17
C GLN A 239 26.76 33.16 7.51
N ARG A 240 26.87 32.80 8.79
CA ARG A 240 27.50 31.53 9.22
C ARG A 240 26.68 30.32 8.78
N LEU A 241 25.35 30.40 8.87
CA LEU A 241 24.45 29.35 8.40
C LEU A 241 24.65 29.09 6.91
N ILE A 242 24.66 30.13 6.07
CA ILE A 242 24.86 30.01 4.61
C ILE A 242 26.20 29.36 4.27
N LYS A 243 27.28 29.77 4.95
CA LYS A 243 28.62 29.17 4.75
C LYS A 243 28.71 27.72 5.21
N SER A 244 27.88 27.32 6.17
CA SER A 244 27.82 25.95 6.70
C SER A 244 27.05 24.96 5.81
N LEU A 245 26.46 25.42 4.69
CA LEU A 245 25.71 24.56 3.79
C LEU A 245 26.63 23.71 2.91
N GLU A 246 26.42 22.40 2.97
CA GLU A 246 27.09 21.42 2.15
C GLU A 246 26.63 21.52 0.68
N LYS A 247 27.43 20.97 -0.24
CA LYS A 247 27.13 21.02 -1.68
C LYS A 247 25.77 20.37 -1.99
N ASP A 248 25.47 19.25 -1.36
CA ASP A 248 24.22 18.51 -1.58
C ASP A 248 23.01 19.29 -1.07
N GLU A 249 23.13 19.97 0.09
CA GLU A 249 22.08 20.84 0.62
C GLU A 249 21.76 22.01 -0.31
N LYS A 250 22.78 22.62 -0.93
CA LYS A 250 22.56 23.69 -1.92
C LYS A 250 21.83 23.19 -3.16
N VAL A 251 22.10 21.97 -3.62
CA VAL A 251 21.40 21.35 -4.74
C VAL A 251 19.92 21.09 -4.39
N MET A 252 19.64 20.69 -3.16
CA MET A 252 18.26 20.51 -2.66
C MET A 252 17.51 21.84 -2.61
N LEU A 253 18.13 22.88 -2.07
CA LEU A 253 17.54 24.22 -1.99
C LEU A 253 17.31 24.84 -3.37
N LYS A 254 18.22 24.59 -4.33
CA LYS A 254 18.02 24.97 -5.73
C LYS A 254 16.81 24.27 -6.34
N SER A 255 16.62 22.98 -6.02
CA SER A 255 15.45 22.23 -6.51
C SER A 255 14.15 22.83 -5.96
N PHE A 256 14.11 23.23 -4.68
CA PHE A 256 12.97 23.96 -4.11
C PHE A 256 12.73 25.35 -4.73
N PHE A 257 13.78 26.01 -5.23
CA PHE A 257 13.67 27.29 -5.92
C PHE A 257 13.09 27.14 -7.34
N GLU A 258 13.47 26.06 -8.03
CA GLU A 258 13.00 25.76 -9.39
C GLU A 258 11.60 25.13 -9.39
N THR A 259 11.15 24.60 -8.26
CA THR A 259 9.82 23.98 -8.09
C THR A 259 8.96 24.76 -7.10
N ASP A 260 7.78 24.23 -6.78
CA ASP A 260 6.99 24.78 -5.68
C ASP A 260 7.67 24.58 -4.32
N SER A 261 7.43 25.54 -3.43
CA SER A 261 8.01 25.65 -2.07
C SER A 261 7.50 24.58 -1.10
N LYS A 262 6.48 23.81 -1.50
CA LYS A 262 5.89 22.69 -0.76
C LYS A 262 5.67 21.52 -1.72
N MET A 263 6.20 20.35 -1.38
CA MET A 263 6.04 19.14 -2.20
C MET A 263 6.06 17.88 -1.34
N ASN A 264 5.38 16.83 -1.82
CA ASN A 264 5.48 15.51 -1.21
C ASN A 264 6.94 15.00 -1.19
N LYS A 265 7.39 14.47 -0.06
CA LYS A 265 8.76 14.01 0.19
C LYS A 265 9.23 12.97 -0.83
N ASN A 266 8.36 12.05 -1.24
CA ASN A 266 8.72 11.02 -2.21
C ASN A 266 8.83 11.61 -3.62
N SER A 267 7.85 12.43 -4.02
CA SER A 267 7.89 13.14 -5.31
C SER A 267 9.11 14.06 -5.43
N PHE A 268 9.48 14.74 -4.33
CA PHE A 268 10.65 15.61 -4.27
C PHE A 268 11.96 14.82 -4.43
N LYS A 269 12.08 13.66 -3.75
CA LYS A 269 13.23 12.75 -3.93
C LYS A 269 13.35 12.26 -5.36
N ASP A 270 12.24 11.86 -5.97
CA ASP A 270 12.23 11.37 -7.35
C ASP A 270 12.63 12.48 -8.34
N LEU A 271 12.22 13.72 -8.09
CA LEU A 271 12.61 14.89 -8.86
C LEU A 271 14.12 15.15 -8.78
N ILE A 272 14.70 15.08 -7.58
CA ILE A 272 16.13 15.29 -7.35
C ILE A 272 16.97 14.15 -7.94
N LEU A 273 16.49 12.90 -7.84
CA LEU A 273 17.11 11.74 -8.49
C LEU A 273 17.19 11.94 -10.00
N LYS A 274 16.09 12.43 -10.60
CA LYS A 274 15.97 12.60 -12.06
C LYS A 274 16.76 13.80 -12.58
N ASN A 275 16.71 14.94 -11.89
CA ASN A 275 17.27 16.20 -12.40
C ASN A 275 18.73 16.41 -12.01
N ASN A 276 19.15 15.90 -10.84
CA ASN A 276 20.47 16.21 -10.27
C ASN A 276 21.36 14.97 -10.04
N GLN A 277 20.93 13.78 -10.51
CA GLN A 277 21.66 12.51 -10.39
C GLN A 277 22.11 12.17 -8.95
N MET A 278 21.42 12.69 -7.94
CA MET A 278 21.77 12.48 -6.53
C MET A 278 21.18 11.16 -6.03
N GLN A 279 21.98 10.33 -5.36
CA GLN A 279 21.51 9.05 -4.81
C GLN A 279 20.43 9.25 -3.72
N LYS A 280 19.50 8.30 -3.62
CA LYS A 280 18.36 8.34 -2.68
C LYS A 280 18.78 8.46 -1.21
N VAL A 281 19.91 7.85 -0.84
CA VAL A 281 20.47 7.91 0.52
C VAL A 281 21.04 9.31 0.80
N THR A 282 21.73 9.90 -0.18
CA THR A 282 22.28 11.26 -0.09
C THR A 282 21.18 12.31 0.02
N SER A 283 20.09 12.16 -0.75
CA SER A 283 18.97 13.11 -0.67
C SER A 283 18.23 13.04 0.67
N GLU A 284 18.03 11.86 1.26
CA GLU A 284 17.46 11.77 2.62
C GLU A 284 18.38 12.41 3.66
N LYS A 285 19.70 12.15 3.58
CA LYS A 285 20.68 12.76 4.50
C LYS A 285 20.66 14.29 4.40
N ALA A 286 20.59 14.83 3.18
CA ALA A 286 20.50 16.27 2.96
C ALA A 286 19.19 16.87 3.49
N ILE A 287 18.04 16.18 3.32
CA ILE A 287 16.75 16.61 3.91
C ILE A 287 16.86 16.66 5.43
N GLN A 288 17.37 15.60 6.07
CA GLN A 288 17.50 15.55 7.52
C GLN A 288 18.44 16.64 8.06
N SER A 289 19.54 16.90 7.35
CA SER A 289 20.46 17.98 7.70
C SER A 289 19.78 19.36 7.59
N LEU A 290 19.03 19.62 6.51
CA LEU A 290 18.27 20.86 6.35
C LEU A 290 17.15 21.05 7.39
N ILE A 291 16.52 19.95 7.83
CA ILE A 291 15.55 19.95 8.94
C ILE A 291 16.25 20.31 10.26
N SER A 292 17.41 19.71 10.55
CA SER A 292 18.18 20.02 11.76
C SER A 292 18.63 21.48 11.83
N LYS A 293 18.89 22.10 10.66
CA LYS A 293 19.22 23.52 10.51
C LYS A 293 17.99 24.43 10.52
N LYS A 294 16.78 23.89 10.69
CA LYS A 294 15.49 24.60 10.65
C LYS A 294 15.24 25.36 9.34
N ILE A 295 15.83 24.89 8.24
CA ILE A 295 15.67 25.49 6.90
C ILE A 295 14.44 24.88 6.23
N VAL A 296 14.26 23.58 6.42
CA VAL A 296 13.18 22.76 5.85
C VAL A 296 12.31 22.19 6.97
N LEU A 297 11.00 22.07 6.71
CA LEU A 297 10.03 21.45 7.60
C LEU A 297 9.50 20.16 6.96
N ASP A 298 9.39 19.09 7.74
CA ASP A 298 8.72 17.84 7.35
C ASP A 298 7.37 17.75 8.08
N GLN A 299 6.27 17.84 7.33
CA GLN A 299 4.90 17.72 7.83
C GLN A 299 4.24 16.51 7.20
N PHE A 300 4.19 15.41 7.95
CA PHE A 300 3.44 14.20 7.57
C PHE A 300 3.79 13.66 6.16
N GLY A 301 5.06 13.77 5.76
CA GLY A 301 5.51 13.30 4.45
C GLY A 301 5.48 14.34 3.34
N ASP A 302 5.11 15.59 3.64
CA ASP A 302 5.36 16.75 2.79
C ASP A 302 6.55 17.55 3.32
N VAL A 303 7.38 18.04 2.41
CA VAL A 303 8.56 18.85 2.72
C VAL A 303 8.33 20.26 2.21
N SER A 304 8.53 21.25 3.06
CA SER A 304 8.41 22.67 2.69
C SER A 304 9.54 23.53 3.23
N LEU A 305 9.80 24.66 2.58
CA LEU A 305 10.71 25.67 3.09
C LEU A 305 10.09 26.43 4.26
N THR A 306 10.88 26.67 5.30
CA THR A 306 10.53 27.59 6.39
C THR A 306 10.77 29.05 5.96
N GLU A 307 10.34 30.02 6.76
CA GLU A 307 10.69 31.43 6.53
C GLU A 307 12.21 31.67 6.48
N LEU A 308 12.98 30.96 7.32
CA LEU A 308 14.44 30.99 7.28
C LEU A 308 14.95 30.38 5.96
N GLY A 309 14.36 29.27 5.53
CA GLY A 309 14.74 28.61 4.28
C GLY A 309 14.46 29.44 3.03
N LEU A 310 13.33 30.16 2.99
CA LEU A 310 13.04 31.11 1.92
C LEU A 310 14.08 32.23 1.84
N LYS A 311 14.47 32.81 2.99
CA LYS A 311 15.55 33.82 3.03
C LYS A 311 16.90 33.27 2.57
N VAL A 312 17.24 32.04 2.97
CA VAL A 312 18.48 31.37 2.54
C VAL A 312 18.48 31.11 1.03
N VAL A 313 17.35 30.65 0.47
CA VAL A 313 17.19 30.41 -0.96
C VAL A 313 17.30 31.71 -1.75
N ASP A 314 16.64 32.77 -1.29
CA ASP A 314 16.73 34.09 -1.90
C ASP A 314 18.17 34.60 -1.91
N GLU A 315 18.88 34.53 -0.79
CA GLU A 315 20.28 34.99 -0.71
C GLU A 315 21.22 34.15 -1.62
N LEU A 316 20.99 32.83 -1.71
CA LEU A 316 21.86 31.94 -2.49
C LEU A 316 21.69 32.06 -4.01
N PHE A 317 20.47 32.32 -4.48
CA PHE A 317 20.14 32.18 -5.91
C PHE A 317 19.66 33.47 -6.58
N ARG A 318 19.22 34.48 -5.81
CA ARG A 318 18.68 35.73 -6.37
C ARG A 318 19.78 36.70 -6.82
N GLU A 319 21.01 36.60 -6.27
CA GLU A 319 22.15 37.41 -6.70
C GLU A 319 22.81 36.92 -8.02
N GLY A 320 22.47 35.72 -8.50
CA GLY A 320 23.09 35.11 -9.69
C GLY A 320 22.46 35.47 -11.04
N ASN A 321 21.25 36.02 -11.07
CA ASN A 321 20.51 36.30 -12.32
C ASN A 321 20.66 37.76 -12.84
N ASN A 322 21.55 38.56 -12.24
CA ASN A 322 21.82 39.95 -12.65
C ASN A 322 23.29 40.18 -13.07
N LYS A 323 23.99 39.16 -13.57
CA LYS A 323 25.32 39.31 -14.20
C LYS A 323 25.38 38.64 -15.57
#